data_AF-C9MYK2-F1
#
_entry.id   AF-C9MYK2-F1
#
_cell.length_a   1.000
_cell.length_b   1.000
_cell.length_c   1.000
_cell.angle_alpha   90.00
_cell.angle_beta   90.00
_cell.angle_gamma   90.00
#
_symmetry.space_group_name_H-M   'P 1'
#
loop_
_entity.id
_entity.type
_entity.pdbx_description
1 polymer ?
#
loop_
_entity_poly.entity_id
_entity_poly.type
_entity_poly.pdbx_seq_one_letter_code
_entity_poly.pdbx_strand_id
1 'polypeptide(L)'
;MIPEMKKQSDIIMDSQKARGVEMEGNVFVRFKALIPIFIPMVLSSIISTEERAITLESRGFSIGEKRTILHDIEETKNDKIMKIMLAIFIVLCIVWRVLWVISK
;
A
#
# COMPACT_ATOMS: atom_id res chain seq x y z
N MET A 1 -7.41 -3.38 -2.87
CA MET A 1 -7.90 -3.25 -1.47
C MET A 1 -7.86 -1.81 -0.98
N ILE A 2 -6.73 -1.09 -1.10
CA ILE A 2 -6.59 0.30 -0.64
C ILE A 2 -7.72 1.25 -1.12
N PRO A 3 -8.06 1.34 -2.42
CA PRO A 3 -9.14 2.23 -2.86
C PRO A 3 -10.52 1.81 -2.34
N GLU A 4 -10.75 0.51 -2.20
CA GLU A 4 -12.02 -0.04 -1.71
C GLU A 4 -12.21 0.22 -0.20
N MET A 5 -11.15 0.03 0.59
CA MET A 5 -11.14 0.35 2.01
C MET A 5 -11.35 1.85 2.25
N LYS A 6 -10.77 2.71 1.40
CA LYS A 6 -11.03 4.15 1.46
C LYS A 6 -12.50 4.47 1.23
N LYS A 7 -13.11 3.89 0.18
CA LYS A 7 -14.53 4.06 -0.12
C LYS A 7 -15.43 3.58 1.04
N GLN A 8 -15.13 2.41 1.62
CA GLN A 8 -15.85 1.90 2.79
C GLN A 8 -15.66 2.81 4.01
N SER A 9 -14.44 3.30 4.24
CA SER A 9 -14.15 4.27 5.30
C SER A 9 -14.99 5.53 5.16
N ASP A 10 -15.11 6.07 3.95
CA ASP A 10 -15.91 7.27 3.68
C ASP A 10 -17.41 7.02 3.95
N ILE A 11 -17.94 5.87 3.53
CA ILE A 11 -19.33 5.47 3.82
C ILE A 11 -19.57 5.32 5.33
N ILE A 12 -18.64 4.68 6.05
CA ILE A 12 -18.74 4.51 7.50
C ILE A 12 -18.68 5.89 8.17
N MET A 13 -17.75 6.75 7.76
CA MET A 13 -17.60 8.11 8.26
C MET A 13 -18.91 8.91 8.11
N ASP A 14 -19.50 8.91 6.92
CA ASP A 14 -20.74 9.63 6.65
C ASP A 14 -21.92 9.06 7.45
N SER A 15 -21.97 7.73 7.61
CA SER A 15 -22.99 7.08 8.44
C SER A 15 -22.90 7.45 9.92
N GLN A 16 -21.68 7.59 10.45
CA GLN A 16 -21.45 7.96 11.86
C GLN A 16 -21.72 9.45 12.07
N LYS A 17 -21.37 10.32 11.11
CA LYS A 17 -21.76 11.73 11.10
C LYS A 17 -23.29 11.89 11.11
N ALA A 18 -24.01 11.12 10.28
CA ALA A 18 -25.47 11.13 10.27
C ALA A 18 -26.10 10.65 11.60
N ARG A 19 -25.38 9.80 12.34
CA ARG A 19 -25.76 9.35 13.70
C ARG A 19 -25.35 10.33 14.81
N GLY A 20 -24.82 11.51 14.45
CA GLY A 20 -24.46 12.57 15.39
C GLY A 20 -23.10 12.37 16.08
N VAL A 21 -22.22 11.52 15.53
CA VAL A 21 -20.84 11.43 16.02
C VAL A 21 -20.09 12.70 15.61
N GLU A 22 -19.82 13.56 16.58
CA GLU A 22 -19.03 14.77 16.36
C GLU A 22 -17.56 14.42 16.11
N MET A 23 -17.11 14.68 14.88
CA MET A 23 -15.73 14.48 14.44
C MET A 23 -14.86 15.74 14.62
N GLU A 24 -15.46 16.84 15.07
CA GLU A 24 -14.84 18.15 15.24
C GLU A 24 -14.89 18.55 16.72
N GLY A 25 -13.74 18.95 17.29
CA GLY A 25 -13.62 19.22 18.73
C GLY A 25 -12.20 19.02 19.25
N ASN A 26 -12.04 18.90 20.58
CA ASN A 26 -10.75 18.65 21.23
C ASN A 26 -10.17 17.27 20.80
N VAL A 27 -8.85 17.11 20.87
CA VAL A 27 -8.12 15.89 20.47
C VAL A 27 -8.70 14.63 21.13
N PHE A 28 -9.16 14.75 22.37
CA PHE A 28 -9.77 13.65 23.13
C PHE A 28 -11.15 13.22 22.57
N VAL A 29 -11.96 14.19 22.13
CA VAL A 29 -13.28 13.94 21.50
C VAL A 29 -13.07 13.27 20.15
N ARG A 30 -12.11 13.76 19.36
CA ARG A 30 -11.72 13.14 18.09
C ARG A 30 -11.25 11.71 18.26
N PHE A 31 -10.42 11.43 19.26
CA PHE A 31 -9.93 10.08 19.51
C PHE A 31 -11.07 9.12 19.88
N LYS A 32 -12.02 9.55 20.71
CA LYS A 32 -13.20 8.76 21.07
C LYS A 32 -14.11 8.51 19.85
N ALA A 33 -14.21 9.48 18.94
CA ALA A 33 -14.97 9.37 17.70
C ALA A 33 -14.32 8.44 16.65
N LEU A 34 -13.02 8.15 16.75
CA LEU A 34 -12.34 7.21 15.85
C LEU A 34 -12.71 5.75 16.12
N ILE A 35 -12.94 5.37 17.37
CA ILE A 35 -13.29 3.99 17.77
C ILE A 35 -14.51 3.43 17.00
N PRO A 36 -15.67 4.12 16.94
CA PRO A 36 -16.85 3.62 16.23
C PRO A 36 -16.68 3.55 14.71
N ILE A 37 -15.67 4.18 14.13
CA ILE A 37 -15.34 4.10 12.70
C ILE A 37 -14.33 2.98 12.43
N PHE A 38 -13.33 2.86 13.31
CA PHE A 38 -12.27 1.89 13.18
C PHE A 38 -12.77 0.45 13.29
N ILE A 39 -13.63 0.16 14.29
CA ILE A 39 -14.13 -1.19 14.54
C ILE A 39 -14.89 -1.75 13.31
N PRO A 40 -15.89 -1.06 12.74
CA PRO A 40 -16.59 -1.53 11.54
C PRO A 40 -15.67 -1.70 10.33
N MET A 41 -14.68 -0.81 10.16
CA MET A 41 -13.74 -0.87 9.05
C MET A 41 -12.88 -2.13 9.11
N VAL A 42 -12.34 -2.46 10.29
CA VAL A 42 -11.53 -3.67 10.50
C VAL A 42 -12.36 -4.92 10.26
N LEU A 43 -13.58 -4.97 10.81
CA LEU A 43 -14.48 -6.12 10.62
C LEU A 43 -14.83 -6.32 9.14
N SER A 44 -15.17 -5.25 8.44
CA SER A 44 -15.44 -5.27 6.99
C SER A 44 -14.22 -5.77 6.19
N SER A 45 -13.01 -5.35 6.57
CA SER A 45 -11.78 -5.80 5.92
C SER A 45 -11.55 -7.31 6.10
N ILE A 46 -11.81 -7.85 7.29
CA ILE A 46 -11.69 -9.28 7.59
C ILE A 46 -12.67 -10.07 6.71
N ILE A 47 -13.95 -9.71 6.73
CA ILE A 47 -14.99 -10.37 5.92
C ILE A 47 -14.64 -10.33 4.42
N SER A 48 -14.20 -9.18 3.92
CA SER A 48 -13.83 -9.04 2.50
C SER A 48 -12.56 -9.82 2.12
N THR A 49 -11.72 -10.16 3.09
CA THR A 49 -10.53 -10.99 2.87
C THR A 49 -10.92 -12.46 2.86
N GLU A 50 -11.79 -12.88 3.78
CA GLU A 50 -12.36 -14.22 3.83
C GLU A 50 -13.13 -14.55 2.55
N GLU A 51 -14.01 -13.66 2.08
CA GLU A 51 -14.75 -13.84 0.83
C GLU A 51 -13.81 -13.99 -0.38
N ARG A 52 -12.72 -13.19 -0.42
CA ARG A 52 -11.70 -13.31 -1.47
C ARG A 52 -10.91 -14.61 -1.36
N ALA A 53 -10.60 -15.08 -0.15
CA ALA A 53 -9.93 -16.35 0.07
C ALA A 53 -10.79 -17.52 -0.43
N ILE A 54 -12.06 -17.57 -0.04
CA ILE A 54 -13.04 -18.56 -0.52
C ILE A 54 -13.18 -18.47 -2.05
N THR A 55 -13.20 -17.27 -2.62
CA THR A 55 -13.24 -17.07 -4.08
C THR A 55 -11.99 -17.61 -4.78
N LEU A 56 -10.82 -17.50 -4.16
CA LEU A 56 -9.58 -18.05 -4.68
C LEU A 56 -9.59 -19.58 -4.59
N GLU A 57 -10.01 -20.13 -3.45
CA GLU A 57 -10.15 -21.57 -3.23
C GLU A 57 -11.14 -22.21 -4.21
N SER A 58 -12.30 -21.57 -4.44
CA SER A 58 -13.30 -22.05 -5.40
C SER A 58 -12.80 -22.01 -6.85
N ARG A 59 -11.84 -21.13 -7.16
CA ARG A 59 -11.13 -21.09 -8.44
C ARG A 59 -9.94 -22.07 -8.52
N GLY A 60 -9.74 -22.91 -7.51
CA GLY A 60 -8.66 -23.89 -7.47
C GLY A 60 -7.29 -23.29 -7.13
N PHE A 61 -7.21 -22.05 -6.64
CA PHE A 61 -5.93 -21.44 -6.24
C PHE A 61 -5.34 -22.06 -4.96
N SER A 62 -6.02 -23.01 -4.30
CA SER A 62 -5.48 -23.81 -3.19
C SER A 62 -4.69 -25.05 -3.64
N ILE A 63 -4.79 -25.44 -4.91
CA ILE A 63 -4.11 -26.62 -5.45
C ILE A 63 -2.62 -26.27 -5.59
N GLY A 64 -1.75 -26.99 -4.88
CA GLY A 64 -0.31 -26.75 -4.78
C GLY A 64 0.51 -27.03 -6.05
N GLU A 65 -0.12 -27.02 -7.22
CA GLU A 65 0.58 -27.14 -8.51
C GLU A 65 1.33 -25.86 -8.87
N LYS A 66 2.20 -25.95 -9.89
CA LYS A 66 3.01 -24.82 -10.37
C LYS A 66 2.11 -23.63 -10.74
N ARG A 67 2.38 -22.49 -10.09
CA ARG A 67 1.72 -21.21 -10.39
C ARG A 67 2.19 -20.68 -11.74
N THR A 68 1.24 -20.34 -12.62
CA THR A 68 1.52 -19.62 -13.86
C THR A 68 1.47 -18.11 -13.60
N ILE A 69 2.46 -17.37 -14.10
CA ILE A 69 2.52 -15.91 -14.02
C ILE A 69 1.87 -15.35 -15.28
N LEU A 70 0.78 -14.59 -15.13
CA LEU A 70 0.03 -14.02 -16.27
C LEU A 70 0.65 -12.72 -16.79
N HIS A 71 1.17 -11.90 -15.89
CA HIS A 71 1.83 -10.64 -16.24
C HIS A 71 3.30 -10.75 -15.89
N ASP A 72 4.11 -11.03 -16.91
CA ASP A 72 5.56 -10.91 -16.79
C ASP A 72 5.97 -9.44 -16.87
N ILE A 73 6.99 -9.07 -16.11
CA ILE A 73 7.52 -7.70 -16.08
C ILE A 73 8.73 -7.68 -17.00
N GLU A 74 8.52 -7.32 -18.26
CA GLU A 74 9.60 -7.17 -19.22
C GLU A 74 10.42 -5.91 -18.94
N GLU A 75 11.75 -6.04 -18.98
CA GLU A 75 12.63 -4.88 -18.84
C GLU A 75 12.43 -3.91 -20.01
N THR A 76 12.00 -2.69 -19.69
CA THR A 76 11.84 -1.67 -20.72
C THR A 76 13.21 -1.06 -21.05
N LYS A 77 13.40 -0.62 -22.29
CA LYS A 77 14.65 0.07 -22.72
C LYS A 77 15.00 1.26 -21.80
N ASN A 78 13.97 1.93 -21.27
CA ASN A 78 14.11 3.04 -20.35
C ASN A 78 14.71 2.60 -19.00
N ASP A 79 14.39 1.41 -18.50
CA ASP A 79 14.95 0.85 -17.27
C ASP A 79 16.45 0.61 -17.44
N LYS A 80 16.86 0.10 -18.61
CA LYS A 80 18.28 -0.11 -18.94
C LYS A 80 19.06 1.20 -18.98
N ILE A 81 18.50 2.24 -19.60
CA ILE A 81 19.11 3.58 -19.64
C ILE A 81 19.24 4.15 -18.22
N MET A 82 18.19 4.01 -17.41
CA MET A 82 18.18 4.55 -16.05
C MET A 82 19.22 3.84 -15.15
N LYS A 83 19.35 2.51 -15.27
CA LYS A 83 20.40 1.74 -14.57
C LYS A 83 21.81 2.23 -14.95
N ILE A 84 22.05 2.48 -16.24
CA ILE A 84 23.36 2.97 -16.72
C ILE A 84 23.66 4.37 -16.18
N MET A 85 22.70 5.30 -16.24
CA MET A 85 22.90 6.64 -15.67
C MET A 85 23.17 6.59 -14.17
N LEU A 86 22.44 5.76 -13.44
CA LEU A 86 22.60 5.62 -11.98
C LEU A 86 23.97 5.02 -11.64
N ALA A 87 24.44 4.03 -12.43
CA ALA A 87 25.78 3.48 -12.29
C ALA A 87 26.87 4.53 -12.53
N ILE A 88 26.75 5.35 -13.59
CA ILE A 88 27.70 6.44 -13.88
C ILE A 88 27.70 7.46 -12.75
N PHE A 89 26.54 7.84 -12.24
CA PHE A 89 26.42 8.78 -11.12
C PHE A 89 27.13 8.27 -9.86
N ILE A 90 26.95 7.00 -9.49
CA ILE A 90 27.64 6.38 -8.36
C ILE A 90 29.16 6.42 -8.56
N VAL A 91 29.65 6.05 -9.75
CA VAL A 91 31.09 6.08 -10.06
C VAL A 91 31.65 7.50 -9.91
N LEU A 92 30.95 8.50 -10.42
CA LEU A 92 31.37 9.91 -10.28
C LEU A 92 31.41 10.35 -8.81
N CYS A 93 30.42 9.97 -7.99
CA CYS A 93 30.43 10.26 -6.56
C CYS A 93 31.61 9.61 -5.84
N ILE A 94 31.96 8.37 -6.18
CA ILE A 94 33.10 7.66 -5.59
C ILE A 94 34.41 8.34 -6.00
N VAL A 95 34.59 8.66 -7.29
CA VAL A 95 35.79 9.34 -7.80
C VAL A 95 35.94 10.71 -7.14
N TRP A 96 34.86 11.49 -7.05
CA TRP A 96 34.86 12.77 -6.35
C TRP A 96 35.28 12.62 -4.89
N ARG A 97 34.73 11.62 -4.19
CA ARG A 97 35.07 11.34 -2.79
C ARG A 97 36.54 10.97 -2.61
N VAL A 98 37.09 10.14 -3.49
CA VAL A 98 38.49 9.71 -3.44
C VAL A 98 39.44 10.87 -3.74
N LEU A 99 39.13 11.69 -4.75
CA LEU A 99 39.92 12.89 -5.07
C LEU A 99 39.91 13.90 -3.92
N TRP A 100 38.77 14.10 -3.25
CA TRP A 100 38.68 14.97 -2.08
C TRP A 100 39.52 14.47 -0.89
N VAL A 101 39.61 13.15 -0.69
CA VAL A 101 40.44 12.55 0.37
C VAL A 101 41.93 12.65 0.04
N ILE A 102 42.34 12.48 -1.22
CA ILE A 102 43.74 12.57 -1.65
C ILE A 102 44.23 14.02 -1.69
N SER A 103 43.34 14.97 -2.00
CA SER A 103 43.68 16.40 -2.07
C SER A 103 43.81 17.09 -0.69
N LYS A 104 43.63 16.35 0.40
CA LYS A 104 43.72 16.83 1.79
C LYS A 104 44.91 16.18 2.48
#